data_AF-A0AA39KQB5-F1
#
_entry.id   AF-A0AA39KQB5-F1
#
_cell.length_a   1.000
_cell.length_b   1.000
_cell.length_c   1.000
_cell.angle_alpha   90.00
_cell.angle_beta   90.00
_cell.angle_gamma   90.00
#
_symmetry.space_group_name_H-M   'P 1'
#
loop_
_entity.id
_entity.type
_entity.pdbx_description
1 polymer ?
#
loop_
_entity_poly.entity_id
_entity_poly.type
_entity_poly.pdbx_seq_one_letter_code
_entity_poly.pdbx_strand_id
1 'polypeptide(L)'
;MSPRLIFLLLGCIAFIAVTTKAQDDDGDNSEPNAEELCDNRPGDEYFRLNTEGDCRDVVRCDKATEIGVVRLATVKCPTGLAFDIERQTCDWKTNVKNCDQIESALDLD
;
A
#
# COMPACT_ATOMS: atom_id res chain seq x y z
N MET A 1 21.38 34.63 41.25
CA MET A 1 21.29 33.15 41.20
C MET A 1 20.34 32.66 42.29
N SER A 2 19.12 32.26 41.95
CA SER A 2 18.20 31.60 42.89
C SER A 2 18.34 30.08 42.79
N PRO A 3 18.59 29.34 43.89
CA PRO A 3 18.90 27.91 43.87
C PRO A 3 17.70 27.01 43.50
N ARG A 4 16.53 27.59 43.26
CA ARG A 4 15.31 26.87 42.86
C ARG A 4 15.26 26.50 41.37
N LEU A 5 16.13 27.09 40.55
CA LEU A 5 16.15 26.82 39.11
C LEU A 5 17.01 25.59 38.74
N ILE A 6 17.89 25.15 39.64
CA ILE A 6 18.80 24.02 39.40
C ILE A 6 18.08 22.67 39.59
N PHE A 7 17.11 22.60 40.51
CA PHE A 7 16.33 21.37 40.74
C PHE A 7 15.29 21.07 39.66
N LEU A 8 14.90 22.05 38.83
CA LEU A 8 14.00 21.83 37.69
C LEU A 8 14.72 21.22 36.47
N LEU A 9 16.04 21.34 36.38
CA LEU A 9 16.82 20.82 35.24
C LEU A 9 17.28 19.38 35.42
N LEU A 10 17.33 18.86 36.65
CA LEU A 10 17.81 17.51 36.95
C LEU A 10 16.70 16.43 36.92
N GLY A 11 15.42 16.81 36.83
CA GLY A 11 14.29 15.87 36.86
C GLY A 11 13.89 15.28 35.50
N CYS A 12 14.33 15.85 34.38
CA CYS A 12 13.89 15.42 33.05
C CYS A 12 14.83 14.42 32.35
N ILE A 13 15.93 14.00 32.99
CA ILE A 13 16.99 13.22 32.32
C ILE A 13 16.84 11.69 32.50
N ALA A 14 15.81 11.19 33.20
CA ALA A 14 15.70 9.76 33.53
C ALA A 14 14.54 8.99 32.86
N PHE A 15 13.93 9.50 31.78
CA PHE A 15 12.78 8.80 31.14
C PHE A 15 12.91 8.47 29.65
N ILE A 16 14.07 8.71 29.00
CA ILE A 16 14.24 8.36 27.58
C ILE A 16 15.45 7.44 27.41
N ALA A 17 15.35 6.26 27.99
CA ALA A 17 16.23 5.13 27.66
C ALA A 17 15.42 3.82 27.62
N VAL A 18 14.29 3.86 26.91
CA VAL A 18 13.73 2.63 26.32
C VAL A 18 13.75 2.87 24.80
N THR A 19 14.92 2.71 24.20
CA THR A 19 14.99 2.49 22.76
C THR A 19 14.65 1.02 22.53
N THR A 20 13.36 0.70 22.41
CA THR A 20 12.94 -0.56 21.79
C THR A 20 13.41 -0.52 20.35
N LYS A 21 14.46 -1.28 20.02
CA LYS A 21 14.84 -1.57 18.64
C LYS A 21 13.83 -2.58 18.14
N ALA A 22 12.78 -2.07 17.49
CA ALA A 22 11.76 -2.90 16.87
C ALA A 22 12.32 -3.38 15.52
N GLN A 23 12.60 -4.69 15.46
CA GLN A 23 12.59 -5.58 14.30
C GLN A 23 13.23 -5.02 13.02
N ASP A 24 14.53 -5.28 12.86
CA ASP A 24 15.06 -5.58 11.52
C ASP A 24 14.57 -6.99 11.19
N ASP A 25 13.37 -7.07 10.60
CA ASP A 25 12.87 -8.29 9.97
C ASP A 25 13.62 -8.43 8.65
N ASP A 26 14.62 -9.30 8.61
CA ASP A 26 15.26 -9.83 7.39
C ASP A 26 14.24 -10.70 6.63
N GLY A 27 13.11 -10.10 6.25
CA GLY A 27 12.12 -10.67 5.37
C GLY A 27 12.59 -10.50 3.94
N ASP A 28 12.80 -11.61 3.25
CA ASP A 28 12.96 -11.73 1.80
C ASP A 28 12.08 -10.69 1.08
N ASN A 29 12.69 -9.58 0.68
CA ASN A 29 11.99 -8.44 0.10
C ASN A 29 11.72 -8.77 -1.37
N SER A 30 10.69 -9.58 -1.58
CA SER A 30 9.96 -9.69 -2.84
C SER A 30 8.89 -8.60 -2.88
N GLU A 31 9.24 -7.34 -2.55
CA GLU A 31 8.32 -6.24 -2.82
C GLU A 31 8.09 -6.16 -4.34
N PRO A 32 6.84 -6.00 -4.77
CA PRO A 32 6.51 -5.82 -6.18
C PRO A 32 7.25 -4.59 -6.71
N ASN A 33 8.16 -4.79 -7.67
CA ASN A 33 8.88 -3.72 -8.33
C ASN A 33 7.86 -2.87 -9.13
N ALA A 34 7.57 -1.68 -8.64
CA ALA A 34 6.55 -0.80 -9.20
C ALA A 34 6.93 -0.35 -10.62
N GLU A 35 8.21 -0.08 -10.89
CA GLU A 35 8.69 0.30 -12.21
C GLU A 35 8.46 -0.81 -13.24
N GLU A 36 8.74 -2.07 -12.89
CA GLU A 36 8.52 -3.22 -13.77
C GLU A 36 7.03 -3.51 -13.97
N LEU A 37 6.25 -3.53 -12.89
CA LEU A 37 4.81 -3.81 -12.98
C LEU A 37 4.05 -2.75 -13.77
N CYS A 38 4.45 -1.49 -13.65
CA CYS A 38 3.80 -0.37 -14.31
C CYS A 38 4.35 -0.05 -15.70
N ASP A 39 5.33 -0.82 -16.20
CA ASP A 39 5.82 -0.66 -17.55
C ASP A 39 4.67 -0.90 -18.55
N ASN A 40 4.47 0.05 -19.47
CA ASN A 40 3.38 0.06 -20.45
C ASN A 40 1.95 -0.06 -19.89
N ARG A 41 1.73 0.00 -18.57
CA ARG A 41 0.37 0.02 -17.99
C ARG A 41 -0.24 1.43 -17.96
N PRO A 42 -1.56 1.56 -18.21
CA PRO A 42 -2.29 2.79 -17.96
C PRO A 42 -2.28 3.15 -16.46
N GLY A 43 -2.35 4.45 -16.14
CA GLY A 43 -2.28 4.94 -14.76
C GLY A 43 -3.65 5.05 -14.07
N ASP A 44 -4.72 4.95 -14.84
CA ASP A 44 -6.11 5.11 -14.44
C ASP A 44 -6.86 3.78 -14.26
N GLU A 45 -6.22 2.64 -14.56
CA GLU A 45 -6.79 1.32 -14.36
C GLU A 45 -6.21 0.60 -13.14
N TYR A 46 -7.10 -0.08 -12.43
CA TYR A 46 -6.76 -0.97 -11.33
C TYR A 46 -6.58 -2.41 -11.84
N PHE A 47 -5.56 -3.07 -11.29
CA PHE A 47 -5.25 -4.47 -11.52
C PHE A 47 -4.94 -5.18 -10.18
N ARG A 48 -4.95 -6.51 -10.19
CA ARG A 48 -4.55 -7.34 -9.05
C ARG A 48 -3.08 -7.72 -9.17
N LEU A 49 -2.37 -7.82 -8.04
CA LEU A 49 -1.00 -8.35 -8.04
C LEU A 49 -0.97 -9.88 -8.15
N ASN A 50 -2.03 -10.55 -7.68
CA ASN A 50 -2.24 -11.98 -7.79
C ASN A 50 -3.75 -12.29 -7.73
N THR A 51 -4.11 -13.52 -8.07
CA THR A 51 -5.50 -14.01 -8.03
C THR A 51 -5.77 -14.89 -6.81
N GLU A 52 -4.79 -15.02 -5.91
CA GLU A 52 -4.88 -15.86 -4.72
C GLU A 52 -5.30 -15.02 -3.50
N GLY A 53 -6.35 -15.43 -2.80
CA GLY A 53 -6.75 -14.80 -1.53
C GLY A 53 -7.93 -13.82 -1.62
N ASP A 54 -7.84 -12.70 -0.89
CA ASP A 54 -8.97 -11.78 -0.73
C ASP A 54 -9.16 -10.91 -1.98
N CYS A 55 -10.30 -11.09 -2.66
CA CYS A 55 -10.67 -10.43 -3.91
C CYS A 55 -10.96 -8.92 -3.81
N ARG A 56 -10.38 -8.26 -2.81
CA ARG A 56 -10.71 -6.90 -2.38
C ARG A 56 -9.58 -5.92 -2.65
N ASP A 57 -8.36 -6.42 -2.77
CA ASP A 57 -7.15 -5.63 -2.89
C ASP A 57 -6.78 -5.50 -4.38
N VAL A 58 -6.64 -4.26 -4.83
CA VAL A 58 -6.16 -3.90 -6.17
C VAL A 58 -5.17 -2.76 -6.08
N VAL A 59 -4.38 -2.57 -7.12
CA VAL A 59 -3.41 -1.48 -7.26
C VAL A 59 -3.61 -0.78 -8.59
N ARG A 60 -3.21 0.49 -8.68
CA ARG A 60 -3.03 1.21 -9.94
C ARG A 60 -1.67 1.89 -9.97
N CYS A 61 -1.20 2.20 -11.18
CA CYS A 61 0.08 2.89 -11.36
C CYS A 61 -0.07 4.40 -11.16
N ASP A 62 0.57 4.94 -10.12
CA ASP A 62 0.67 6.37 -9.86
C ASP A 62 2.00 6.90 -10.43
N LYS A 63 1.93 7.54 -11.60
CA LYS A 63 3.08 8.16 -12.28
C LYS A 63 3.19 9.61 -11.82
N ALA A 64 4.00 9.87 -10.79
CA ALA A 64 4.26 11.23 -10.32
C ALA A 64 5.01 12.02 -11.40
N THR A 65 4.27 12.84 -12.16
CA THR A 65 4.68 13.43 -13.45
C THR A 65 5.88 14.36 -13.35
N GLU A 66 6.26 14.78 -12.14
CA GLU A 66 7.32 15.77 -11.89
C GLU A 66 8.68 15.15 -11.51
N ILE A 67 8.70 13.93 -10.96
CA ILE A 67 9.94 13.27 -10.46
C ILE A 67 10.27 11.99 -11.24
N GLY A 68 9.36 11.50 -12.10
CA GLY A 68 9.57 10.27 -12.86
C GLY A 68 9.61 9.01 -11.99
N VAL A 69 9.12 9.10 -10.74
CA VAL A 69 8.99 7.97 -9.82
C VAL A 69 7.61 7.37 -10.01
N VAL A 70 7.56 6.06 -10.24
CA VAL A 70 6.33 5.30 -10.36
C VAL A 70 6.05 4.61 -9.02
N ARG A 71 4.78 4.62 -8.59
CA ARG A 71 4.35 3.94 -7.36
C ARG A 71 3.10 3.12 -7.62
N LEU A 72 2.87 2.10 -6.78
CA LEU A 72 1.60 1.40 -6.73
C LEU A 72 0.69 2.07 -5.71
N ALA A 73 -0.45 2.58 -6.17
CA ALA A 73 -1.50 3.09 -5.31
C ALA A 73 -2.52 1.97 -5.04
N THR A 74 -2.59 1.50 -3.79
CA THR A 74 -3.48 0.41 -3.38
C THR A 74 -4.86 0.89 -3.00
N VAL A 75 -5.89 0.14 -3.40
CA VAL A 75 -7.28 0.27 -2.94
C VAL A 75 -7.75 -1.07 -2.40
N LYS A 76 -8.44 -1.03 -1.25
CA LYS A 76 -9.09 -2.19 -0.65
C LYS A 76 -10.58 -1.95 -0.54
N CYS A 77 -11.39 -2.83 -1.12
CA CYS A 77 -12.84 -2.73 -1.01
C CYS A 77 -13.32 -2.91 0.44
N PRO A 78 -14.40 -2.22 0.86
CA PRO A 78 -15.06 -2.48 2.14
C PRO A 78 -15.43 -3.96 2.35
N THR A 79 -15.63 -4.34 3.62
CA THR A 79 -16.07 -5.70 3.97
C THR A 79 -17.41 -6.03 3.31
N GLY A 80 -17.52 -7.22 2.71
CA GLY A 80 -18.74 -7.67 2.01
C GLY A 80 -18.75 -7.34 0.51
N LEU A 81 -17.79 -6.54 0.05
CA LEU A 81 -17.56 -6.25 -1.37
C LEU A 81 -16.33 -7.02 -1.88
N ALA A 82 -16.21 -7.11 -3.20
CA ALA A 82 -15.02 -7.49 -3.95
C ALA A 82 -14.82 -6.48 -5.08
N PHE A 83 -13.59 -6.36 -5.59
CA PHE A 83 -13.33 -5.49 -6.72
C PHE A 83 -13.74 -6.21 -8.01
N ASP A 84 -14.56 -5.58 -8.83
CA ASP A 84 -14.87 -6.03 -10.19
C ASP A 84 -13.86 -5.39 -11.16
N ILE A 85 -13.00 -6.21 -11.77
CA ILE A 85 -11.88 -5.73 -12.60
C ILE A 85 -12.34 -5.21 -13.96
N GLU A 86 -13.47 -5.69 -14.47
CA GLU A 86 -14.04 -5.20 -15.73
C GLU A 86 -14.77 -3.87 -15.52
N ARG A 87 -15.50 -3.76 -14.40
CA ARG A 87 -16.26 -2.53 -14.08
C ARG A 87 -15.43 -1.47 -13.34
N GLN A 88 -14.20 -1.80 -12.94
CA GLN A 88 -13.28 -0.93 -12.21
C GLN A 88 -13.92 -0.34 -10.93
N THR A 89 -14.69 -1.15 -10.19
CA THR A 89 -15.41 -0.72 -8.98
C THR A 89 -15.55 -1.84 -7.95
N CYS A 90 -15.68 -1.48 -6.69
CA CYS A 90 -16.15 -2.42 -5.67
C CYS A 90 -17.64 -2.74 -5.89
N ASP A 91 -17.97 -4.02 -5.97
CA ASP A 91 -19.34 -4.53 -6.07
C ASP A 91 -19.54 -5.65 -5.02
N TRP A 92 -20.79 -6.06 -4.82
CA TRP A 92 -21.14 -7.17 -3.95
C TRP A 92 -20.42 -8.44 -4.40
N LYS A 93 -19.86 -9.19 -3.44
CA LYS A 93 -19.11 -10.43 -3.73
C LYS A 93 -19.88 -11.44 -4.61
N THR A 94 -21.21 -11.45 -4.52
CA THR A 94 -22.06 -12.32 -5.33
C THR A 94 -22.11 -11.94 -6.80
N ASN A 95 -21.82 -10.68 -7.14
CA ASN A 95 -21.86 -10.13 -8.50
C ASN A 95 -20.50 -10.24 -9.20
N VAL A 96 -19.40 -10.18 -8.45
CA VAL A 96 -18.04 -10.28 -8.98
C VAL A 96 -17.75 -11.73 -9.41
N LYS A 97 -17.41 -11.92 -10.71
CA LYS A 97 -17.08 -13.23 -11.31
C LYS A 97 -15.68 -13.31 -11.91
N ASN A 98 -14.94 -12.21 -11.87
CA ASN A 98 -13.62 -12.02 -12.47
C ASN A 98 -12.52 -11.93 -11.39
N CYS A 99 -12.66 -12.70 -10.32
CA CYS A 99 -11.68 -12.69 -9.23
C CYS A 99 -10.36 -13.38 -9.61
N ASP A 100 -10.46 -14.31 -10.54
CA ASP A 100 -9.40 -15.09 -11.17
C ASP A 100 -8.68 -14.32 -12.30
N GLN A 101 -9.00 -13.05 -12.51
CA GLN A 101 -8.38 -12.20 -13.52
C GLN A 101 -7.46 -11.16 -12.87
N ILE A 102 -6.35 -10.85 -13.54
CA ILE A 102 -5.40 -9.83 -13.08
C ILE A 102 -5.83 -8.42 -13.49
N GLU A 103 -6.23 -8.24 -14.75
CA GLU A 103 -6.51 -6.95 -15.37
C GLU A 103 -7.77 -7.02 -16.24
N SER A 104 -8.22 -5.87 -16.74
CA SER A 104 -9.40 -5.80 -17.59
C SER A 104 -9.09 -6.42 -18.96
N ALA A 105 -10.07 -7.12 -19.56
CA ALA A 105 -9.87 -7.78 -20.84
C ALA A 105 -9.74 -6.81 -22.04
N LEU A 106 -9.83 -5.50 -21.80
CA LEU A 106 -9.72 -4.46 -22.84
C LEU A 106 -8.27 -4.13 -23.20
N ASP A 107 -7.29 -4.62 -22.43
CA ASP A 107 -5.86 -4.36 -22.62
C ASP A 107 -5.14 -5.39 -23.53
N LEU A 108 -5.86 -6.32 -24.17
CA LEU A 108 -5.28 -7.41 -24.99
C LEU A 108 -5.23 -7.13 -26.52
N ASP A 109 -5.34 -5.88 -26.97
CA ASP A 109 -5.20 -5.49 -28.40
C ASP A 109 -3.86 -4.80 -28.74
#